data_AF-M0N817-F1
#
_entry.id   AF-M0N817-F1
#
_cell.length_a   1.000
_cell.length_b   1.000
_cell.length_c   1.000
_cell.angle_alpha   90.00
_cell.angle_beta   90.00
_cell.angle_gamma   90.00
#
_symmetry.space_group_name_H-M   'P 1'
#
loop_
_entity.id
_entity.type
_entity.pdbx_description
1 polymer ?
#
loop_
_entity_poly.entity_id
_entity_poly.type
_entity_poly.pdbx_seq_one_letter_code
_entity_poly.pdbx_strand_id
1 'polypeptide(L)'
;MSRLAAFTEGLKFRTSKPSYDPGTEFRAFVTGYENGTALVRLGDSVLHIPDAPPNLLDTQVPIRVESFDDNDHTGQASLLDGFDDEGN
;
A
#
# COMPACT_ATOMS: atom_id res chain seq x y z
N MET A 1 -29.94 13.84 -4.38
CA MET A 1 -29.00 13.54 -3.29
C MET A 1 -28.33 12.21 -3.57
N SER A 2 -27.00 12.23 -3.78
CA SER A 2 -26.17 11.07 -4.10
C SER A 2 -26.26 9.98 -3.05
N ARG A 3 -26.57 8.75 -3.46
CA ARG A 3 -26.52 7.52 -2.63
C ARG A 3 -25.30 6.66 -2.99
N LEU A 4 -24.24 7.29 -3.48
CA LEU A 4 -22.96 6.62 -3.75
C LEU A 4 -22.12 6.43 -2.47
N ALA A 5 -22.55 7.01 -1.34
CA ALA A 5 -21.86 6.92 -0.06
C ALA A 5 -22.13 5.63 0.74
N ALA A 6 -22.95 4.71 0.23
CA ALA A 6 -23.38 3.51 0.97
C ALA A 6 -22.72 2.20 0.49
N PHE A 7 -21.75 2.26 -0.43
CA PHE A 7 -21.14 1.07 -1.02
C PHE A 7 -19.83 0.59 -0.36
N THR A 8 -19.36 1.25 0.71
CA THR A 8 -18.07 0.94 1.35
C THR A 8 -18.16 0.27 2.72
N GLU A 9 -19.35 -0.02 3.25
CA GLU A 9 -19.50 -0.50 4.64
C GLU A 9 -19.65 -2.02 4.82
N GLY A 10 -19.56 -2.86 3.78
CA GLY A 10 -19.65 -4.30 4.05
C GLY A 10 -19.82 -5.24 2.87
N LEU A 11 -18.84 -5.32 1.96
CA LEU A 11 -18.69 -6.53 1.17
C LEU A 11 -17.89 -7.58 1.95
N LYS A 12 -18.61 -8.28 2.84
CA LYS A 12 -18.30 -9.65 3.24
C LYS A 12 -18.26 -10.53 1.98
N PHE A 13 -17.14 -10.59 1.27
CA PHE A 13 -16.85 -11.72 0.41
C PHE A 13 -15.85 -12.61 1.12
N ARG A 14 -16.36 -13.75 1.57
CA ARG A 14 -15.58 -14.90 1.99
C ARG A 14 -14.93 -15.50 0.74
N THR A 15 -13.96 -14.80 0.18
CA THR A 15 -13.10 -15.26 -0.90
C THR A 15 -11.68 -15.06 -0.41
N SER A 16 -10.92 -16.15 -0.43
CA SER A 16 -9.57 -16.26 0.11
C SER A 16 -8.55 -15.56 -0.80
N LYS A 17 -8.80 -14.29 -1.15
CA LYS A 17 -7.95 -13.44 -1.98
C LYS A 17 -7.94 -12.04 -1.38
N PRO A 18 -6.81 -11.59 -0.80
CA PRO A 18 -6.72 -10.27 -0.20
C PRO A 18 -6.82 -9.21 -1.31
N SER A 19 -8.01 -8.64 -1.50
CA SER A 19 -8.20 -7.46 -2.36
C SER A 19 -8.07 -6.21 -1.49
N TYR A 20 -7.07 -5.37 -1.78
CA TYR A 20 -6.85 -4.12 -1.05
C TYR A 20 -7.70 -3.01 -1.67
N ASP A 21 -8.55 -2.35 -0.87
CA ASP A 21 -9.38 -1.25 -1.36
C ASP A 21 -8.52 0.00 -1.59
N PRO A 22 -8.60 0.64 -2.77
CA PRO A 22 -7.82 1.83 -3.09
C PRO A 22 -8.19 2.99 -2.16
N GLY A 23 -7.21 3.52 -1.47
CA GLY A 23 -7.40 4.50 -0.40
C GLY A 23 -7.15 3.95 1.00
N THR A 24 -6.93 2.64 1.13
CA THR A 24 -6.60 2.03 2.41
C THR A 24 -5.14 2.23 2.77
N GLU A 25 -4.90 2.60 4.03
CA GLU A 25 -3.58 2.83 4.59
C GLU A 25 -3.09 1.57 5.31
N PHE A 26 -1.86 1.18 5.02
CA PHE A 26 -1.20 0.02 5.63
C PHE A 26 0.23 0.37 6.02
N ARG A 27 0.83 -0.44 6.89
CA ARG A 27 2.27 -0.37 7.19
C ARG A 27 2.98 -1.51 6.49
N ALA A 28 3.85 -1.19 5.54
CA ALA A 28 4.61 -2.15 4.76
C ALA A 28 6.11 -1.99 5.04
N PHE A 29 6.86 -3.08 4.91
CA PHE A 29 8.31 -3.01 4.99
C PHE A 29 8.90 -2.78 3.61
N VAL A 30 9.81 -1.82 3.49
CA VAL A 30 10.56 -1.63 2.25
C VAL A 30 11.62 -2.72 2.17
N THR A 31 11.47 -3.57 1.16
CA THR A 31 12.38 -4.70 0.92
C THR A 31 13.47 -4.38 -0.08
N GLY A 32 13.33 -3.29 -0.84
CA GLY A 32 14.29 -2.96 -1.88
C GLY A 32 13.86 -1.74 -2.68
N TYR A 33 14.64 -1.48 -3.72
CA TYR A 33 14.33 -0.50 -4.75
C TYR A 33 14.54 -1.13 -6.12
N GLU A 34 13.63 -0.88 -7.04
CA GLU A 34 13.72 -1.31 -8.43
C GLU A 34 13.62 -0.07 -9.33
N ASN A 35 14.65 0.20 -10.14
CA ASN A 35 14.70 1.35 -11.05
C ASN A 35 14.38 2.71 -10.37
N GLY A 36 14.73 2.87 -9.09
CA GLY A 36 14.44 4.08 -8.31
C GLY A 36 13.06 4.11 -7.63
N THR A 37 12.25 3.06 -7.79
CA THR A 37 10.95 2.88 -7.12
C THR A 37 11.15 2.00 -5.88
N ALA A 38 10.64 2.41 -4.72
CA ALA A 38 10.72 1.54 -3.54
C ALA A 38 9.75 0.36 -3.69
N LEU A 39 10.25 -0.84 -3.37
CA LEU A 39 9.48 -2.06 -3.31
C LEU A 39 9.12 -2.36 -1.87
N VAL A 40 7.83 -2.28 -1.56
CA VAL A 40 7.33 -2.57 -0.22
C VAL A 40 6.50 -3.83 -0.22
N ARG A 41 6.66 -4.65 0.81
CA ARG A 41 5.87 -5.87 0.99
C ARG A 41 4.75 -5.66 1.98
N LEU A 42 3.54 -6.00 1.55
CA LEU A 42 2.34 -6.03 2.37
C LEU A 42 1.82 -7.47 2.43
N GLY A 43 2.15 -8.17 3.53
CA GLY A 43 1.88 -9.59 3.67
C GLY A 43 2.63 -10.39 2.60
N ASP A 44 1.88 -10.97 1.67
CA ASP A 44 2.33 -11.75 0.52
C ASP A 44 2.40 -10.94 -0.79
N SER A 45 1.91 -9.70 -0.79
CA SER A 45 1.82 -8.84 -1.97
C SER A 45 2.95 -7.80 -2.03
N VAL A 46 3.29 -7.34 -3.23
CA VAL A 46 4.36 -6.35 -3.47
C VAL A 46 3.75 -5.05 -4.01
N LEU A 47 4.05 -3.93 -3.37
CA LEU A 47 3.59 -2.61 -3.76
C LEU A 47 4.78 -1.74 -4.18
N HIS A 48 4.57 -0.93 -5.20
CA HIS A 48 5.58 -0.07 -5.81
C HIS A 48 5.30 1.37 -5.41
N ILE A 49 6.30 2.06 -4.86
CA ILE A 49 6.21 3.47 -4.47
C ILE A 49 7.23 4.27 -5.28
N PRO A 50 6.80 4.96 -6.36
CA PRO A 50 7.71 5.74 -7.19
C PRO A 50 8.28 6.97 -6.45
N ASP A 51 7.53 7.52 -5.49
CA ASP A 51 7.90 8.73 -4.74
C ASP A 51 8.52 8.45 -3.35
N ALA A 52 9.04 7.24 -3.13
CA ALA A 52 9.64 6.89 -1.85
C ALA A 52 11.07 7.45 -1.71
N PRO A 53 11.43 8.04 -0.56
CA PRO A 53 12.80 8.50 -0.32
C PRO A 53 13.79 7.32 -0.31
N PRO A 54 15.04 7.51 -0.78
CA PRO A 54 15.99 6.42 -1.07
C PRO A 54 16.67 5.75 0.14
N ASN A 55 16.22 5.96 1.37
CA ASN A 55 16.85 5.41 2.58
C ASN A 55 15.87 4.68 3.51
N LEU A 56 14.80 4.13 2.96
CA LEU A 56 13.79 3.42 3.73
C LEU A 56 13.99 1.91 3.72
N LEU A 57 15.10 1.40 3.17
CA LEU A 57 15.39 -0.02 3.13
C LEU A 57 15.36 -0.63 4.54
N ASP A 58 14.66 -1.77 4.69
CA ASP A 58 14.42 -2.44 5.97
C ASP A 58 13.63 -1.60 6.99
N THR A 59 13.04 -0.49 6.56
CA THR A 59 12.18 0.37 7.38
C THR A 59 10.71 0.04 7.13
N GLN A 60 9.92 0.04 8.21
CA GLN A 60 8.47 -0.06 8.09
C GLN A 60 7.90 1.32 7.80
N VAL A 61 7.42 1.51 6.58
CA VAL A 61 6.75 2.73 6.17
C VAL A 61 5.27 2.49 5.99
N PRO A 62 4.44 3.31 6.63
CA PRO A 62 3.05 3.45 6.25
C PRO A 62 2.87 4.06 4.85
N ILE A 63 1.91 3.48 4.17
CA ILE A 63 1.65 3.66 2.76
C ILE A 63 0.15 3.70 2.56
N ARG A 64 -0.28 4.31 1.48
CA ARG A 64 -1.66 4.27 1.01
C ARG A 64 -1.69 3.56 -0.32
N VAL A 65 -2.47 2.49 -0.42
CA VAL A 65 -2.67 1.77 -1.68
C VAL A 65 -3.48 2.66 -2.61
N GLU A 66 -2.95 2.92 -3.81
CA GLU A 66 -3.65 3.66 -4.85
C GLU A 66 -4.32 2.71 -5.85
N SER A 67 -3.62 1.63 -6.20
CA SER A 67 -4.12 0.59 -7.07
C SER A 67 -3.52 -0.76 -6.71
N PHE A 68 -4.28 -1.83 -6.91
CA PHE A 68 -3.82 -3.19 -6.64
C PHE A 68 -4.35 -4.14 -7.73
N ASP A 69 -3.47 -4.98 -8.25
CA ASP A 69 -3.79 -6.07 -9.17
C ASP A 69 -3.78 -7.40 -8.43
N ASP A 70 -4.98 -7.94 -8.22
CA ASP A 70 -5.21 -9.23 -7.56
C ASP A 70 -4.67 -10.44 -8.34
N ASN A 71 -4.40 -10.31 -9.64
CA ASN A 71 -3.89 -11.42 -10.45
C ASN A 71 -2.41 -11.63 -10.24
N ASP A 72 -1.66 -10.52 -10.23
CA ASP A 72 -0.20 -10.54 -10.09
C ASP A 72 0.25 -10.34 -8.63
N HIS A 73 -0.68 -10.07 -7.70
CA HIS A 73 -0.38 -9.71 -6.31
C HIS A 73 0.55 -8.49 -6.21
N THR A 74 0.44 -7.58 -7.18
CA THR A 74 1.23 -6.36 -7.26
C THR A 74 0.35 -5.14 -7.23
N GLY A 75 0.88 -3.98 -6.84
CA GLY A 75 0.13 -2.74 -6.93
C GLY A 75 0.99 -1.50 -6.78
N GLN A 76 0.33 -0.35 -6.79
CA GLN A 76 0.96 0.93 -6.54
C GLN A 76 0.46 1.53 -5.23
N ALA A 77 1.40 2.10 -4.50
CA ALA A 77 1.11 2.79 -3.26
C ALA A 77 1.92 4.08 -3.19
N SER A 78 1.39 5.03 -2.43
CA SER A 78 2.06 6.29 -2.13
C SER A 78 2.43 6.32 -0.65
N LEU A 79 3.57 6.94 -0.34
CA LEU A 79 3.94 7.20 1.04
C LEU A 79 2.95 8.22 1.63
N LEU A 80 2.46 8.01 2.86
CA LEU A 80 1.69 9.05 3.54
C LEU A 80 2.65 10.14 4.04
N ASP A 81 2.40 11.39 3.67
CA ASP A 81 3.13 12.53 4.20
C ASP A 81 2.79 12.72 5.70
N GLY A 82 3.77 12.51 6.57
CA GLY A 82 3.58 12.51 8.02
C GLY A 82 4.33 11.40 8.76
N PHE A 83 5.11 10.58 8.04
CA PHE A 83 6.16 9.79 8.67
C PHE A 83 7.34 10.68 8.95
N ASP A 84 7.25 11.36 10.08
CA ASP A 84 8.42 11.80 10.80
C ASP A 84 9.21 10.53 11.16
N ASP A 85 10.29 10.30 10.43
CA ASP A 85 11.43 9.50 10.89
C ASP A 85 11.96 10.21 12.14
N GLU A 86 11.24 10.09 13.26
CA GLU A 86 11.79 10.34 14.59
C GLU A 86 12.80 9.23 14.85
N GLY A 87 13.97 9.38 14.22
CA GLY A 87 15.14 8.59 14.48
C GLY A 87 15.43 8.60 15.98
N ASN A 88 15.44 7.41 16.56
CA ASN A 88 16.01 7.17 17.89
C ASN A 88 17.24 6.27 17.76
#